data_AF-A0A6J8AJL7-F1
#
_entry.id   AF-A0A6J8AJL7-F1
#
_cell.length_a   1.000
_cell.length_b   1.000
_cell.length_c   1.000
_cell.angle_alpha   90.00
_cell.angle_beta   90.00
_cell.angle_gamma   90.00
#
_symmetry.space_group_name_H-M   'P 1'
#
loop_
_entity.id
_entity.type
_entity.pdbx_description
1 polymer ?
#
loop_
_entity_poly.entity_id
_entity_poly.type
_entity_poly.pdbx_seq_one_letter_code
_entity_poly.pdbx_strand_id
1 'polypeptide(L)'
;MAVHSIISSLHPILPQNIQGQIQSTTSSSTGTLDLDDDVKRWVVIGLCLHNVLTPALRIYVSPIVTQMYNSLVSTDHINTQTSHSYLRIYLPTKTKLNYEAINNNKFLHGGQAWKYDRCVKNPIDLSKLFLQTHMAQYIAFDSTCDLSALLAIIINIDQFPLAVQKEANEVRTSIRNCWAHCNVMQWTPAKFVASFQLLESFIKKMGVNATEENRILGDIHNWKLNGTNFMNISMLGAELVSEIQTATRALTECSQDDFIETDSNFHRLQKQLIKIEKKIEELKTNTGKWLMEIGTVCWFFYYCFRNEHRAKPI
;
A
#
# COMPACT_ATOMS: atom_id res chain seq x y z
N MET A 1 6.11 32.09 0.83
CA MET A 1 5.55 31.36 1.99
C MET A 1 4.71 30.12 1.61
N ALA A 2 4.19 29.99 0.38
CA ALA A 2 3.44 28.79 -0.06
C ALA A 2 4.33 27.60 -0.48
N VAL A 3 5.59 27.84 -0.85
CA VAL A 3 6.52 26.82 -1.39
C VAL A 3 7.12 25.93 -0.30
N HIS A 4 7.39 26.50 0.88
CA HIS A 4 7.94 25.78 2.03
C HIS A 4 6.99 24.69 2.58
N SER A 5 5.69 24.79 2.27
CA SER A 5 4.66 23.80 2.64
C SER A 5 4.58 22.63 1.64
N ILE A 6 5.12 22.77 0.44
CA ILE A 6 5.11 21.75 -0.64
C ILE A 6 6.22 20.71 -0.41
N ILE A 7 7.31 21.12 0.24
CA ILE A 7 8.54 20.32 0.40
C ILE A 7 8.40 19.29 1.54
N SER A 8 7.55 19.54 2.53
CA SER A 8 7.43 18.66 3.70
C SER A 8 6.57 17.41 3.45
N SER A 9 5.90 17.29 2.29
CA SER A 9 4.83 16.30 2.09
C SER A 9 5.09 15.26 0.99
N LEU A 10 6.19 15.36 0.24
CA LEU A 10 6.54 14.50 -0.90
C LEU A 10 7.21 13.15 -0.53
N HIS A 11 7.08 12.63 0.69
CA HIS A 11 7.99 11.60 1.25
C HIS A 11 7.71 10.11 0.93
N PRO A 12 6.91 9.71 -0.07
CA PRO A 12 7.30 8.47 -0.74
C PRO A 12 6.90 8.39 -2.23
N ILE A 13 7.57 7.52 -2.99
CA ILE A 13 7.23 7.01 -4.34
C ILE A 13 7.98 7.69 -5.51
N LEU A 14 9.25 7.35 -5.73
CA LEU A 14 9.90 7.47 -7.05
C LEU A 14 10.72 6.21 -7.40
N PRO A 15 10.47 5.53 -8.53
CA PRO A 15 11.26 4.37 -8.98
C PRO A 15 12.59 4.71 -9.70
N GLN A 16 13.53 3.77 -9.68
CA GLN A 16 14.90 3.87 -10.24
C GLN A 16 14.99 4.17 -11.75
N ASN A 17 13.94 3.92 -12.56
CA ASN A 17 14.02 4.17 -14.01
C ASN A 17 14.04 5.67 -14.36
N ILE A 18 13.57 6.54 -13.46
CA ILE A 18 13.57 8.00 -13.61
C ILE A 18 14.96 8.56 -13.24
N GLN A 19 15.68 7.92 -12.30
CA GLN A 19 17.04 8.31 -11.92
C GLN A 19 18.03 8.19 -13.09
N GLY A 20 17.86 7.19 -13.97
CA GLY A 20 18.68 7.04 -15.17
C GLY A 20 18.50 8.16 -16.21
N GLN A 21 17.29 8.72 -16.33
CA GLN A 21 17.01 9.84 -17.24
C GLN A 21 17.48 11.19 -16.67
N ILE A 22 17.56 11.32 -15.34
CA ILE A 22 18.08 12.52 -14.66
C ILE A 22 19.62 12.56 -14.69
N GLN A 23 20.31 11.42 -14.70
CA GLN A 23 21.78 11.36 -14.72
C GLN A 23 22.40 11.56 -16.12
N SER A 24 21.65 11.31 -17.21
CA SER A 24 22.16 11.54 -18.57
C SER A 24 22.15 13.01 -18.99
N THR A 25 21.60 13.92 -18.19
CA THR A 25 21.47 15.36 -18.49
C THR A 25 22.48 16.25 -17.76
N THR A 26 23.40 15.69 -16.97
CA THR A 26 24.42 16.46 -16.21
C THR A 26 25.68 16.85 -16.99
N SER A 27 25.63 16.94 -18.32
CA SER A 27 26.68 17.58 -19.11
C SER A 27 26.10 18.56 -20.12
N SER A 28 26.13 19.84 -19.73
CA SER A 28 26.00 21.07 -20.54
C SER A 28 24.62 21.76 -20.62
N SER A 29 24.63 23.04 -20.20
CA SER A 29 23.73 24.18 -20.49
C SER A 29 22.22 24.05 -20.27
N THR A 30 21.69 24.87 -19.35
CA THR A 30 20.30 25.42 -19.35
C THR A 30 19.20 24.51 -19.91
N GLY A 31 19.11 23.29 -19.40
CA GLY A 31 18.16 22.29 -19.87
C GLY A 31 16.78 22.48 -19.27
N THR A 32 15.82 22.92 -20.07
CA THR A 32 14.40 22.59 -19.87
C THR A 32 14.28 21.09 -19.63
N LEU A 33 13.65 20.69 -18.51
CA LEU A 33 13.25 19.29 -18.28
C LEU A 33 12.15 18.96 -19.30
N ASP A 34 12.54 18.54 -20.51
CA ASP A 34 11.60 18.07 -21.52
C ASP A 34 11.15 16.65 -21.17
N LEU A 35 10.25 16.56 -20.19
CA LEU A 35 9.61 15.31 -19.81
C LEU A 35 8.70 14.83 -20.94
N ASP A 36 8.62 13.51 -21.12
CA ASP A 36 7.59 12.93 -21.98
C ASP A 36 6.19 13.33 -21.51
N ASP A 37 5.30 13.52 -22.46
CA ASP A 37 3.95 14.03 -22.23
C ASP A 37 3.12 13.12 -21.32
N ASP A 38 3.32 11.81 -21.37
CA ASP A 38 2.65 10.86 -20.48
C ASP A 38 3.24 10.92 -19.07
N VAL A 39 4.55 11.16 -18.95
CA VAL A 39 5.20 11.42 -17.65
C VAL A 39 4.66 12.70 -17.02
N LYS A 40 4.52 13.78 -17.78
CA LYS A 40 3.90 15.04 -17.29
C LYS A 40 2.50 14.78 -16.75
N ARG A 41 1.67 14.04 -17.49
CA ARG A 41 0.30 13.70 -17.06
C ARG A 41 0.28 12.84 -15.79
N TRP A 42 1.17 11.85 -15.68
CA TRP A 42 1.32 11.04 -14.48
C TRP A 42 1.69 11.88 -13.25
N VAL A 43 2.68 12.78 -13.39
CA VAL A 43 3.11 13.69 -12.32
C VAL A 43 1.97 14.63 -11.89
N VAL A 44 1.31 15.27 -12.84
CA VAL A 44 0.21 16.21 -12.56
C VAL A 44 -0.94 15.54 -11.81
N ILE A 45 -1.31 14.32 -12.21
CA ILE A 45 -2.34 13.56 -11.49
C ILE A 45 -1.88 13.24 -10.07
N GLY A 46 -0.64 12.76 -9.88
CA GLY A 46 -0.08 12.51 -8.55
C GLY A 46 -0.11 13.74 -7.64
N LEU A 47 0.31 14.89 -8.16
CA LEU A 47 0.27 16.15 -7.44
C LEU A 47 -1.15 16.59 -7.09
N CYS A 48 -2.11 16.44 -8.01
CA CYS A 48 -3.51 16.74 -7.72
C CYS A 48 -4.10 15.79 -6.65
N LEU A 49 -3.78 14.49 -6.72
CA LEU A 49 -4.18 13.52 -5.71
C LEU A 49 -3.62 13.91 -4.33
N HIS A 50 -2.34 14.28 -4.26
CA HIS A 50 -1.65 14.58 -3.01
C HIS A 50 -2.02 15.95 -2.42
N ASN A 51 -2.02 17.01 -3.24
CA ASN A 51 -2.17 18.38 -2.76
C ASN A 51 -3.63 18.83 -2.64
N VAL A 52 -4.55 18.22 -3.38
CA VAL A 52 -5.95 18.66 -3.45
C VAL A 52 -6.88 17.60 -2.88
N LEU A 53 -6.88 16.40 -3.46
CA LEU A 53 -7.83 15.36 -3.07
C LEU A 53 -7.58 14.87 -1.64
N THR A 54 -6.33 14.51 -1.31
CA THR A 54 -6.00 13.90 -0.02
C THR A 54 -6.36 14.82 1.17
N PRO A 55 -6.00 16.12 1.17
CA PRO A 55 -6.43 17.04 2.22
C PRO A 55 -7.95 17.18 2.32
N ALA A 56 -8.65 17.28 1.18
CA ALA A 56 -10.11 17.36 1.17
C ALA A 56 -10.76 16.12 1.81
N LEU A 57 -10.25 14.93 1.51
CA LEU A 57 -10.75 13.69 2.09
C LEU A 57 -10.47 13.58 3.59
N ARG A 58 -9.34 14.08 4.09
CA ARG A 58 -9.05 14.08 5.54
C ARG A 58 -10.10 14.89 6.31
N ILE A 59 -10.42 16.08 5.80
CA ILE A 59 -11.43 16.97 6.39
C ILE A 59 -12.82 16.32 6.34
N TYR A 60 -13.16 15.66 5.23
CA TYR A 60 -14.45 15.00 5.06
C TYR A 60 -14.62 13.74 5.92
N VAL A 61 -13.60 12.88 6.00
CA VAL A 61 -13.64 11.59 6.70
C VAL A 61 -13.67 11.76 8.22
N SER A 62 -12.89 12.69 8.75
CA SER A 62 -12.71 12.87 10.20
C SER A 62 -14.02 13.00 11.01
N PRO A 63 -14.97 13.90 10.67
CA PRO A 63 -16.20 14.04 11.44
C PRO A 63 -17.11 12.80 11.36
N ILE A 64 -17.18 12.15 10.19
CA ILE A 64 -18.03 10.96 9.98
C ILE A 64 -17.52 9.79 10.83
N VAL A 65 -16.21 9.52 10.81
CA VAL A 65 -15.62 8.46 11.65
C VAL A 65 -15.75 8.79 13.13
N THR A 66 -15.60 10.06 13.51
CA THR A 66 -15.76 10.50 14.91
C THR A 66 -17.19 10.25 15.41
N GLN A 67 -18.19 10.59 14.61
CA GLN A 67 -19.58 10.32 14.93
C GLN A 67 -19.86 8.82 15.06
N MET A 68 -19.37 8.02 14.12
CA MET A 68 -19.48 6.55 14.16
C MET A 68 -18.85 5.97 15.42
N TYR A 69 -17.67 6.45 15.82
CA TYR A 69 -17.01 6.04 17.05
C TYR A 69 -17.86 6.29 18.28
N ASN A 70 -18.40 7.49 18.43
CA ASN A 70 -19.25 7.84 19.57
C ASN A 70 -20.51 6.98 19.64
N SER A 71 -21.09 6.64 18.48
CA SER A 71 -22.22 5.70 18.41
C SER A 71 -21.82 4.32 18.92
N LEU A 72 -20.70 3.76 18.42
CA LEU A 72 -20.23 2.42 18.80
C LEU A 72 -19.73 2.32 20.25
N VAL A 73 -19.24 3.41 20.82
CA VAL A 73 -18.96 3.49 22.26
C VAL A 73 -20.25 3.29 23.07
N SER A 74 -21.35 3.88 22.59
CA SER A 74 -22.64 3.83 23.27
C SER A 74 -23.36 2.49 23.09
N THR A 75 -23.30 1.90 21.89
CA THR A 75 -24.05 0.67 21.55
C THR A 75 -23.28 -0.61 21.80
N ASP A 76 -21.97 -0.63 21.49
CA ASP A 76 -21.14 -1.84 21.45
C ASP A 76 -20.01 -1.81 22.48
N HIS A 77 -19.94 -0.73 23.29
CA HIS A 77 -18.89 -0.48 24.28
C HIS A 77 -17.49 -0.72 23.72
N ILE A 78 -17.27 -0.24 22.48
CA ILE A 78 -16.09 -0.56 21.67
C ILE A 78 -14.76 -0.14 22.34
N ASN A 79 -14.83 0.87 23.20
CA ASN A 79 -13.73 1.41 24.00
C ASN A 79 -13.41 0.59 25.28
N THR A 80 -14.17 -0.46 25.59
CA THR A 80 -13.92 -1.32 26.75
C THR A 80 -13.94 -2.80 26.39
N GLN A 81 -13.80 -3.13 25.10
CA GLN A 81 -13.83 -4.50 24.62
C GLN A 81 -12.63 -5.32 25.11
N THR A 82 -12.86 -6.61 25.32
CA THR A 82 -11.87 -7.54 25.88
C THR A 82 -11.59 -8.70 24.93
N SER A 83 -10.63 -9.55 25.29
CA SER A 83 -10.32 -10.76 24.50
C SER A 83 -11.48 -11.76 24.38
N HIS A 84 -12.49 -11.66 25.23
CA HIS A 84 -13.64 -12.57 25.23
C HIS A 84 -14.92 -11.94 24.68
N SER A 85 -15.04 -10.61 24.74
CA SER A 85 -16.21 -9.86 24.26
C SER A 85 -15.75 -8.66 23.44
N TYR A 86 -15.84 -8.79 22.11
CA TYR A 86 -15.45 -7.75 21.17
C TYR A 86 -16.21 -7.89 19.85
N LEU A 87 -16.35 -6.77 19.14
CA LEU A 87 -17.03 -6.72 17.86
C LEU A 87 -16.11 -7.31 16.77
N ARG A 88 -16.38 -8.54 16.34
CA ARG A 88 -15.57 -9.23 15.32
C ARG A 88 -15.88 -8.78 13.91
N ILE A 89 -17.17 -8.56 13.64
CA ILE A 89 -17.71 -8.26 12.33
C ILE A 89 -18.58 -7.02 12.49
N TYR A 90 -18.32 -6.02 11.65
CA TYR A 90 -19.19 -4.87 11.52
C TYR A 90 -20.35 -5.23 10.60
N LEU A 91 -21.53 -5.48 11.19
CA LEU A 91 -22.67 -6.03 10.48
C LEU A 91 -23.16 -5.21 9.27
N PRO A 92 -23.21 -3.86 9.31
CA PRO A 92 -23.72 -3.08 8.18
C PRO A 92 -23.03 -3.37 6.85
N THR A 93 -21.70 -3.57 6.87
CA THR A 93 -20.91 -3.91 5.66
C THR A 93 -20.40 -5.36 5.66
N LYS A 94 -20.72 -6.15 6.69
CA LYS A 94 -20.18 -7.49 6.95
C LYS A 94 -18.64 -7.54 6.99
N THR A 95 -18.02 -6.39 7.28
CA THR A 95 -16.56 -6.26 7.31
C THR A 95 -15.98 -6.93 8.56
N LYS A 96 -14.99 -7.81 8.35
CA LYS A 96 -14.20 -8.35 9.46
C LYS A 96 -13.25 -7.28 9.98
N LEU A 97 -13.38 -6.92 11.25
CA LEU A 97 -12.60 -5.84 11.86
C LEU A 97 -11.17 -6.30 12.14
N ASN A 98 -10.20 -5.48 11.71
CA ASN A 98 -8.78 -5.78 11.77
C ASN A 98 -8.12 -5.26 13.06
N TYR A 99 -8.29 -5.99 14.16
CA TYR A 99 -7.65 -5.63 15.43
C TYR A 99 -6.12 -5.73 15.42
N GLU A 100 -5.52 -6.40 14.43
CA GLU A 100 -4.05 -6.40 14.26
C GLU A 100 -3.52 -4.98 13.99
N ALA A 101 -4.33 -4.12 13.37
CA ALA A 101 -3.97 -2.77 12.92
C ALA A 101 -3.97 -1.70 14.02
N ILE A 102 -4.41 -2.01 15.24
CA ILE A 102 -4.49 -1.06 16.35
C ILE A 102 -3.64 -1.51 17.54
N ASN A 103 -3.41 -0.62 18.50
CA ASN A 103 -2.72 -0.90 19.77
C ASN A 103 -1.34 -1.59 19.62
N ASN A 104 -0.67 -1.40 18.48
CA ASN A 104 0.57 -2.10 18.14
C ASN A 104 0.46 -3.64 18.20
N ASN A 105 -0.74 -4.19 18.03
CA ASN A 105 -1.00 -5.63 18.19
C ASN A 105 -0.12 -6.49 17.27
N LYS A 106 0.05 -6.09 15.99
CA LYS A 106 0.96 -6.79 15.07
C LYS A 106 2.38 -6.88 15.61
N PHE A 107 2.91 -5.77 16.12
CA PHE A 107 4.28 -5.69 16.60
C PHE A 107 4.47 -6.46 17.91
N LEU A 108 3.55 -6.32 18.86
CA LEU A 108 3.65 -6.94 20.19
C LEU A 108 3.32 -8.43 20.20
N HIS A 109 2.43 -8.88 19.32
CA HIS A 109 1.82 -10.21 19.40
C HIS A 109 1.92 -11.01 18.10
N GLY A 110 2.46 -10.43 17.02
CA GLY A 110 2.51 -11.09 15.72
C GLY A 110 1.10 -11.51 15.30
N GLY A 111 0.93 -12.76 14.86
CA GLY A 111 -0.37 -13.34 14.53
C GLY A 111 -1.16 -13.92 15.72
N GLN A 112 -0.74 -13.69 16.97
CA GLN A 112 -1.40 -14.27 18.15
C GLN A 112 -2.65 -13.47 18.55
N ALA A 113 -3.70 -13.55 17.74
CA ALA A 113 -4.92 -12.75 17.87
C ALA A 113 -5.63 -12.84 19.24
N TRP A 114 -5.41 -13.90 20.02
CA TRP A 114 -5.97 -14.06 21.36
C TRP A 114 -5.32 -13.14 22.42
N LYS A 115 -4.11 -12.62 22.15
CA LYS A 115 -3.41 -11.66 23.01
C LYS A 115 -3.71 -10.20 22.69
N TYR A 116 -4.38 -9.92 21.58
CA TYR A 116 -4.57 -8.55 21.11
C TYR A 116 -5.36 -7.70 22.11
N ASP A 117 -4.91 -6.46 22.32
CA ASP A 117 -5.70 -5.41 22.95
C ASP A 117 -6.80 -4.96 21.96
N ARG A 118 -8.05 -5.22 22.32
CA ARG A 118 -9.22 -4.95 21.47
C ARG A 118 -9.97 -3.68 21.85
N CYS A 119 -9.45 -2.92 22.81
CA CYS A 119 -9.99 -1.61 23.14
C CYS A 119 -9.74 -0.62 22.00
N VAL A 120 -10.81 -0.06 21.44
CA VAL A 120 -10.72 1.01 20.43
C VAL A 120 -10.73 2.35 21.15
N LYS A 121 -9.57 3.00 21.25
CA LYS A 121 -9.36 4.12 22.18
C LYS A 121 -9.84 5.46 21.64
N ASN A 122 -9.96 5.58 20.32
CA ASN A 122 -10.29 6.84 19.65
C ASN A 122 -10.82 6.57 18.22
N PRO A 123 -11.32 7.61 17.52
CA PRO A 123 -11.79 7.48 16.14
C PRO A 123 -10.73 6.99 15.15
N ILE A 124 -9.45 7.28 15.39
CA ILE A 124 -8.33 6.84 14.53
C ILE A 124 -8.15 5.32 14.60
N ASP A 125 -8.21 4.75 15.80
CA ASP A 125 -8.19 3.30 15.97
C ASP A 125 -9.40 2.64 15.30
N LEU A 126 -10.59 3.26 15.41
CA LEU A 126 -11.78 2.76 14.73
C LEU A 126 -11.58 2.67 13.22
N SER A 127 -11.10 3.74 12.58
CA SER A 127 -10.90 3.72 11.13
C SER A 127 -9.85 2.70 10.69
N LYS A 128 -8.80 2.46 11.49
CA LYS A 128 -7.80 1.43 11.23
C LYS A 128 -8.37 0.01 11.20
N LEU A 129 -9.45 -0.27 11.92
CA LEU A 129 -10.10 -1.59 11.89
C LEU A 129 -10.67 -1.96 10.52
N PHE A 130 -10.95 -0.98 9.65
CA PHE A 130 -11.46 -1.19 8.29
C PHE A 130 -10.35 -1.30 7.25
N LEU A 131 -9.08 -1.29 7.68
CA LEU A 131 -7.92 -1.23 6.79
C LEU A 131 -7.08 -2.51 6.87
N GLN A 132 -6.35 -2.75 5.80
CA GLN A 132 -5.23 -3.68 5.84
C GLN A 132 -4.10 -3.10 6.71
N THR A 133 -3.38 -3.95 7.42
CA THR A 133 -2.43 -3.51 8.44
C THR A 133 -1.32 -2.58 7.90
N HIS A 134 -0.92 -2.73 6.64
CA HIS A 134 0.08 -1.84 6.03
C HIS A 134 -0.46 -0.44 5.70
N MET A 135 -1.78 -0.26 5.57
CA MET A 135 -2.41 1.05 5.34
C MET A 135 -2.73 1.79 6.66
N ALA A 136 -2.62 1.09 7.80
CA ALA A 136 -3.08 1.56 9.10
C ALA A 136 -1.99 2.26 9.94
N GLN A 137 -0.98 2.83 9.29
CA GLN A 137 0.20 3.39 9.97
C GLN A 137 0.05 4.85 10.43
N TYR A 138 -1.01 5.55 10.00
CA TYR A 138 -1.23 6.95 10.33
C TYR A 138 -1.58 7.18 11.81
N ILE A 139 -1.26 8.37 12.32
CA ILE A 139 -1.45 8.72 13.74
C ILE A 139 -2.68 9.62 13.92
N ALA A 140 -3.02 10.42 12.91
CA ALA A 140 -4.21 11.25 12.88
C ALA A 140 -4.71 11.42 11.44
N PHE A 141 -5.88 12.04 11.25
CA PHE A 141 -6.38 12.44 9.92
C PHE A 141 -5.65 13.71 9.41
N ASP A 142 -4.33 13.64 9.36
CA ASP A 142 -3.43 14.70 8.94
C ASP A 142 -2.49 14.20 7.83
N SER A 143 -1.34 14.85 7.64
CA SER A 143 -0.34 14.47 6.65
C SER A 143 0.10 13.00 6.74
N THR A 144 -0.02 12.34 7.90
CA THR A 144 0.32 10.93 8.08
C THR A 144 -0.71 9.97 7.48
N CYS A 145 -1.95 10.42 7.26
CA CYS A 145 -3.02 9.62 6.65
C CYS A 145 -3.02 9.78 5.14
N ASP A 146 -2.58 8.73 4.44
CA ASP A 146 -2.47 8.73 2.99
C ASP A 146 -3.81 8.51 2.27
N LEU A 147 -3.79 8.71 0.95
CA LEU A 147 -4.97 8.56 0.10
C LEU A 147 -5.51 7.12 0.09
N SER A 148 -4.64 6.11 0.18
CA SER A 148 -5.08 4.70 0.21
C SER A 148 -5.96 4.42 1.40
N ALA A 149 -5.52 4.85 2.58
CA ALA A 149 -6.25 4.70 3.82
C ALA A 149 -7.59 5.43 3.75
N LEU A 150 -7.60 6.68 3.30
CA LEU A 150 -8.82 7.48 3.19
C LEU A 150 -9.84 6.85 2.23
N LEU A 151 -9.42 6.43 1.05
CA LEU A 151 -10.32 5.76 0.09
C LEU A 151 -10.84 4.44 0.66
N ALA A 152 -10.00 3.65 1.30
CA ALA A 152 -10.42 2.39 1.92
C ALA A 152 -11.39 2.60 3.09
N ILE A 153 -11.21 3.63 3.91
CA ILE A 153 -12.16 4.01 4.97
C ILE A 153 -13.53 4.32 4.35
N ILE A 154 -13.56 5.19 3.34
CA ILE A 154 -14.80 5.58 2.67
C ILE A 154 -15.53 4.36 2.08
N ILE A 155 -14.80 3.44 1.44
CA ILE A 155 -15.37 2.26 0.80
C ILE A 155 -15.97 1.24 1.79
N ASN A 156 -15.43 1.12 3.01
CA ASN A 156 -15.77 0.02 3.91
C ASN A 156 -16.71 0.41 5.07
N ILE A 157 -17.05 1.69 5.20
CA ILE A 157 -17.92 2.24 6.24
C ILE A 157 -19.25 2.69 5.62
N ASP A 158 -20.37 2.18 6.14
CA ASP A 158 -21.73 2.46 5.64
C ASP A 158 -22.22 3.88 5.94
N GLN A 159 -21.61 4.57 6.90
CA GLN A 159 -21.92 5.98 7.22
C GLN A 159 -21.62 6.93 6.05
N PHE A 160 -20.79 6.53 5.10
CA PHE A 160 -20.61 7.27 3.85
C PHE A 160 -21.73 6.94 2.86
N PRO A 161 -22.29 7.93 2.13
CA PRO A 161 -23.33 7.65 1.15
C PRO A 161 -22.85 6.66 0.08
N LEU A 162 -23.70 5.73 -0.35
CA LEU A 162 -23.34 4.68 -1.31
C LEU A 162 -22.76 5.22 -2.62
N ALA A 163 -23.23 6.39 -3.08
CA ALA A 163 -22.66 7.06 -4.24
C ALA A 163 -21.18 7.44 -3.98
N VAL A 164 -20.89 8.07 -2.84
CA VAL A 164 -19.52 8.42 -2.44
C VAL A 164 -18.62 7.18 -2.35
N GLN A 165 -19.13 6.06 -1.82
CA GLN A 165 -18.38 4.80 -1.74
C GLN A 165 -18.01 4.26 -3.12
N LYS A 166 -18.96 4.25 -4.07
CA LYS A 166 -18.72 3.81 -5.46
C LYS A 166 -17.64 4.68 -6.12
N GLU A 167 -17.70 5.99 -5.91
CA GLU A 167 -16.78 6.93 -6.56
C GLU A 167 -15.39 6.85 -5.95
N ALA A 168 -15.30 6.68 -4.63
CA ALA A 168 -14.05 6.38 -3.96
C ALA A 168 -13.41 5.08 -4.49
N ASN A 169 -14.22 4.05 -4.75
CA ASN A 169 -13.73 2.81 -5.35
C ASN A 169 -13.21 3.03 -6.77
N GLU A 170 -13.93 3.77 -7.61
CA GLU A 170 -13.47 4.12 -8.96
C GLU A 170 -12.18 4.94 -8.96
N VAL A 171 -12.06 5.95 -8.09
CA VAL A 171 -10.82 6.73 -7.93
C VAL A 171 -9.67 5.82 -7.50
N ARG A 172 -9.92 4.90 -6.56
CA ARG A 172 -8.92 3.93 -6.09
C ARG A 172 -8.43 3.04 -7.24
N THR A 173 -9.33 2.42 -8.00
CA THR A 173 -8.99 1.44 -9.03
C THR A 173 -8.45 2.08 -10.30
N SER A 174 -9.07 3.14 -10.77
CA SER A 174 -8.85 3.70 -12.11
C SER A 174 -7.78 4.80 -12.14
N ILE A 175 -7.52 5.45 -11.00
CA ILE A 175 -6.56 6.56 -10.87
C ILE A 175 -5.43 6.22 -9.91
N ARG A 176 -5.71 6.09 -8.60
CA ARG A 176 -4.67 5.98 -7.55
C ARG A 176 -3.81 4.74 -7.74
N ASN A 177 -4.41 3.56 -7.97
CA ASN A 177 -3.64 2.33 -8.17
C ASN A 177 -2.83 2.37 -9.47
N CYS A 178 -3.42 2.84 -10.57
CA CYS A 178 -2.69 3.09 -11.82
C CYS A 178 -1.49 4.00 -11.59
N TRP A 179 -1.66 5.05 -10.80
CA TRP A 179 -0.61 6.02 -10.51
C TRP A 179 0.50 5.38 -9.65
N ALA A 180 0.14 4.67 -8.59
CA ALA A 180 1.09 4.02 -7.68
C ALA A 180 1.92 2.91 -8.35
N HIS A 181 1.39 2.24 -9.38
CA HIS A 181 2.10 1.19 -10.12
C HIS A 181 3.00 1.70 -11.26
N CYS A 182 3.19 3.02 -11.38
CA CYS A 182 4.19 3.67 -12.23
C CYS A 182 4.27 3.17 -13.69
N ASN A 183 3.16 2.73 -14.27
CA ASN A 183 3.07 2.55 -15.72
C ASN A 183 2.77 3.92 -16.32
N VAL A 184 3.76 4.57 -16.91
CA VAL A 184 3.61 5.93 -17.48
C VAL A 184 2.83 5.91 -18.79
N MET A 185 2.99 4.88 -19.63
CA MET A 185 2.37 4.77 -20.96
C MET A 185 0.83 4.69 -20.96
N GLN A 186 0.22 4.37 -19.81
CA GLN A 186 -1.25 4.40 -19.68
C GLN A 186 -1.80 5.82 -19.54
N TRP A 187 -0.98 6.83 -19.25
CA TRP A 187 -1.41 8.22 -18.99
C TRP A 187 -1.63 9.03 -20.26
N THR A 188 -2.40 8.46 -21.17
CA THR A 188 -2.81 9.11 -22.42
C THR A 188 -3.64 10.37 -22.14
N PRO A 189 -3.76 11.30 -23.11
CA PRO A 189 -4.64 12.47 -22.98
C PRO A 189 -6.08 12.11 -22.57
N ALA A 190 -6.62 11.01 -23.12
CA ALA A 190 -7.97 10.54 -22.79
C ALA A 190 -8.08 10.09 -21.32
N LYS A 191 -7.11 9.29 -20.83
CA LYS A 191 -7.10 8.86 -19.42
C LYS A 191 -6.93 10.06 -18.49
N PHE A 192 -6.09 11.03 -18.85
CA PHE A 192 -5.87 12.25 -18.07
C PHE A 192 -7.18 13.04 -17.90
N VAL A 193 -7.89 13.31 -18.99
CA VAL A 193 -9.19 14.02 -18.94
C VAL A 193 -10.23 13.23 -18.14
N ALA A 194 -10.35 11.92 -18.39
CA ALA A 194 -11.28 11.07 -17.66
C ALA A 194 -10.98 11.01 -16.15
N SER A 195 -9.70 11.03 -15.78
CA SER A 195 -9.29 11.06 -14.37
C SER A 195 -9.76 12.33 -13.67
N PHE A 196 -9.57 13.49 -14.28
CA PHE A 196 -10.08 14.75 -13.71
C PHE A 196 -11.60 14.79 -13.62
N GLN A 197 -12.33 14.31 -14.64
CA GLN A 197 -13.79 14.22 -14.59
C GLN A 197 -14.26 13.32 -13.44
N LEU A 198 -13.58 12.21 -13.18
CA LEU A 198 -13.89 11.32 -12.07
C LEU A 198 -13.59 11.99 -10.72
N LEU A 199 -12.49 12.72 -10.59
CA LEU A 199 -12.18 13.50 -9.38
C LEU A 199 -13.24 14.58 -9.11
N GLU A 200 -13.62 15.36 -10.13
CA GLU A 200 -14.67 16.38 -10.02
C GLU A 200 -16.02 15.76 -9.60
N SER A 201 -16.39 14.63 -10.21
CA SER A 201 -17.60 13.88 -9.87
C SER A 201 -17.58 13.37 -8.43
N PHE A 202 -16.43 12.89 -7.96
CA PHE A 202 -16.26 12.41 -6.59
C PHE A 202 -16.49 13.53 -5.58
N ILE A 203 -15.87 14.70 -5.78
CA ILE A 203 -16.03 15.86 -4.90
C ILE A 203 -17.50 16.31 -4.83
N LYS A 204 -18.19 16.42 -5.97
CA LYS A 204 -19.61 16.81 -6.01
C LYS A 204 -20.51 15.86 -5.23
N LYS A 205 -20.19 14.57 -5.23
CA LYS A 205 -21.01 13.56 -4.55
C LYS A 205 -20.74 13.46 -3.06
N MET A 206 -19.59 13.93 -2.59
CA MET A 206 -19.33 14.07 -1.15
C MET A 206 -20.30 15.04 -0.49
N GLY A 207 -20.92 15.96 -1.24
CA GLY A 207 -21.90 16.89 -0.70
C GLY A 207 -21.31 17.80 0.37
N VAL A 208 -20.04 18.20 0.21
CA VAL A 208 -19.43 19.22 1.06
C VAL A 208 -20.13 20.56 0.83
N ASN A 209 -19.93 21.53 1.73
CA ASN A 209 -20.57 22.83 1.57
C ASN A 209 -20.14 23.52 0.26
N ALA A 210 -21.01 24.34 -0.33
CA ALA A 210 -20.80 24.93 -1.65
C ALA A 210 -19.51 25.75 -1.76
N THR A 211 -19.11 26.46 -0.70
CA THR A 211 -17.86 27.24 -0.69
C THR A 211 -16.64 26.32 -0.83
N GLU A 212 -16.58 25.27 -0.03
CA GLU A 212 -15.48 24.32 -0.03
C GLU A 212 -15.49 23.46 -1.30
N GLU A 213 -16.67 23.04 -1.77
CA GLU A 213 -16.82 22.32 -3.05
C GLU A 213 -16.23 23.13 -4.20
N ASN A 214 -16.63 24.40 -4.34
CA ASN A 214 -16.14 25.28 -5.40
C ASN A 214 -14.64 25.53 -5.30
N ARG A 215 -14.11 25.64 -4.08
CA ARG A 215 -12.66 25.80 -3.85
C ARG A 215 -11.90 24.57 -4.36
N ILE A 216 -12.30 23.37 -3.94
CA ILE A 216 -11.65 22.12 -4.34
C ILE A 216 -11.79 21.89 -5.85
N LEU A 217 -12.98 22.12 -6.42
CA LEU A 217 -13.21 21.98 -7.86
C LEU A 217 -12.37 22.98 -8.67
N GLY A 218 -12.20 24.21 -8.16
CA GLY A 218 -11.31 25.21 -8.74
C GLY A 218 -9.86 24.74 -8.76
N ASP A 219 -9.36 24.17 -7.67
CA ASP A 219 -8.01 23.62 -7.58
C ASP A 219 -7.82 22.44 -8.55
N ILE A 220 -8.78 21.50 -8.58
CA ILE A 220 -8.79 20.36 -9.52
C ILE A 220 -8.74 20.87 -10.97
N HIS A 221 -9.58 21.85 -11.31
CA HIS A 221 -9.62 22.42 -12.65
C HIS A 221 -8.32 23.16 -13.02
N ASN A 222 -7.72 23.87 -12.07
CA ASN A 222 -6.43 24.53 -12.26
C ASN A 222 -5.32 23.50 -12.57
N TRP A 223 -5.26 22.39 -11.84
CA TRP A 223 -4.31 21.30 -12.13
C TRP A 223 -4.54 20.67 -13.51
N LYS A 224 -5.79 20.49 -13.92
CA LYS A 224 -6.14 19.96 -15.24
C LYS A 224 -5.68 20.84 -16.39
N LEU A 225 -5.87 22.16 -16.29
CA LEU A 225 -5.54 23.11 -17.36
C LEU A 225 -4.07 23.52 -17.36
N ASN A 226 -3.51 23.81 -16.19
CA ASN A 226 -2.20 24.43 -16.06
C ASN A 226 -1.12 23.46 -15.60
N GLY A 227 -1.48 22.27 -15.09
CA GLY A 227 -0.55 21.31 -14.52
C GLY A 227 0.59 20.94 -15.46
N THR A 228 0.30 20.63 -16.73
CA THR A 228 1.33 20.28 -17.71
C THR A 228 2.21 21.47 -18.09
N ASN A 229 1.66 22.70 -18.05
CA ASN A 229 2.43 23.91 -18.30
C ASN A 229 3.40 24.20 -17.14
N PHE A 230 3.00 23.93 -15.89
CA PHE A 230 3.92 24.03 -14.74
C PHE A 230 5.15 23.11 -14.91
N MET A 231 4.99 21.99 -15.62
CA MET A 231 6.10 21.07 -15.91
C MET A 231 6.97 21.51 -17.10
N ASN A 232 6.49 22.43 -17.95
CA ASN A 232 7.20 22.89 -19.16
C ASN A 232 8.02 24.18 -18.94
N ILE A 233 7.90 24.83 -17.79
CA ILE A 233 8.39 26.20 -17.62
C ILE A 233 9.80 26.22 -16.99
N SER A 234 10.75 26.72 -17.78
CA SER A 234 12.11 27.18 -17.40
C SER A 234 12.15 28.38 -16.43
N MET A 235 11.06 28.65 -15.71
CA MET A 235 10.87 29.77 -14.79
C MET A 235 10.67 29.32 -13.33
N LEU A 236 11.08 28.09 -13.01
CA LEU A 236 11.27 27.67 -11.63
C LEU A 236 12.74 27.95 -11.31
N GLY A 237 13.00 29.08 -10.66
CA GLY A 237 14.34 29.51 -10.29
C GLY A 237 15.14 28.37 -9.64
N ALA A 238 16.47 28.44 -9.75
CA ALA A 238 17.40 27.41 -9.28
C ALA A 238 17.12 26.90 -7.85
N GLU A 239 16.43 27.71 -7.04
CA GLU A 239 15.92 27.38 -5.70
C GLU A 239 14.89 26.24 -5.72
N LEU A 240 13.82 26.28 -6.53
CA LEU A 240 12.83 25.19 -6.58
C LEU A 240 13.42 23.93 -7.24
N VAL A 241 14.33 24.09 -8.20
CA VAL A 241 15.04 22.94 -8.79
C VAL A 241 15.96 22.29 -7.75
N SER A 242 16.68 23.08 -6.95
CA SER A 242 17.48 22.59 -5.82
C SER A 242 16.60 21.92 -4.75
N GLU A 243 15.41 22.46 -4.49
CA GLU A 243 14.43 21.89 -3.55
C GLU A 243 13.81 20.59 -4.07
N ILE A 244 13.43 20.51 -5.35
CA ILE A 244 12.97 19.28 -6.00
C ILE A 244 14.11 18.25 -6.01
N GLN A 245 15.36 18.65 -6.27
CA GLN A 245 16.52 17.78 -6.23
C GLN A 245 16.83 17.29 -4.80
N THR A 246 16.68 18.15 -3.79
CA THR A 246 16.87 17.80 -2.38
C THR A 246 15.75 16.87 -1.90
N ALA A 247 14.50 17.14 -2.28
CA ALA A 247 13.36 16.25 -2.04
C ALA A 247 13.53 14.90 -2.76
N THR A 248 14.04 14.91 -4.00
CA THR A 248 14.36 13.69 -4.77
C THR A 248 15.50 12.89 -4.13
N ARG A 249 16.51 13.55 -3.53
CA ARG A 249 17.63 12.91 -2.83
C ARG A 249 17.19 12.30 -1.50
N ALA A 250 16.41 13.01 -0.69
CA ALA A 250 15.79 12.49 0.53
C ALA A 250 14.83 11.32 0.23
N LEU A 251 14.08 11.40 -0.88
CA LEU A 251 13.26 10.30 -1.40
C LEU A 251 14.09 9.06 -1.79
N THR A 252 15.30 9.27 -2.31
CA THR A 252 16.21 8.18 -2.69
C THR A 252 16.74 7.45 -1.44
N GLU A 253 17.13 8.20 -0.41
CA GLU A 253 17.64 7.67 0.87
C GLU A 253 16.54 6.96 1.68
N CYS A 254 15.30 7.48 1.71
CA CYS A 254 14.18 6.80 2.38
C CYS A 254 13.69 5.55 1.62
N SER A 255 13.68 5.58 0.29
CA SER A 255 13.38 4.38 -0.51
C SER A 255 14.44 3.30 -0.34
N GLN A 256 15.70 3.68 -0.03
CA GLN A 256 16.76 2.75 0.29
C GLN A 256 16.50 2.03 1.61
N ASP A 257 15.94 2.66 2.64
CA ASP A 257 15.66 1.98 3.91
C ASP A 257 14.52 0.93 3.79
N ASP A 258 13.42 1.26 3.11
CA ASP A 258 12.33 0.31 2.81
C ASP A 258 12.79 -0.81 1.84
N PHE A 259 13.67 -0.46 0.90
CA PHE A 259 14.30 -1.43 0.00
C PHE A 259 15.33 -2.30 0.72
N ILE A 260 16.07 -1.78 1.70
CA ILE A 260 17.02 -2.51 2.55
C ILE A 260 16.26 -3.47 3.47
N GLU A 261 15.12 -3.08 4.04
CA GLU A 261 14.29 -4.00 4.84
C GLU A 261 13.67 -5.09 3.94
N THR A 262 13.21 -4.73 2.73
CA THR A 262 12.66 -5.69 1.77
C THR A 262 13.74 -6.63 1.21
N ASP A 263 14.94 -6.12 0.92
CA ASP A 263 16.08 -6.89 0.41
C ASP A 263 16.73 -7.76 1.51
N SER A 264 16.79 -7.28 2.75
CA SER A 264 17.20 -8.06 3.92
C SER A 264 16.19 -9.19 4.19
N ASN A 265 14.90 -8.92 4.07
CA ASN A 265 13.86 -9.96 4.15
C ASN A 265 13.96 -10.95 3.00
N PHE A 266 14.23 -10.50 1.78
CA PHE A 266 14.43 -11.36 0.60
C PHE A 266 15.68 -12.25 0.76
N HIS A 267 16.82 -11.69 1.17
CA HIS A 267 18.05 -12.44 1.48
C HIS A 267 17.83 -13.45 2.61
N ARG A 268 17.06 -13.07 3.64
CA ARG A 268 16.69 -13.99 4.74
C ARG A 268 15.84 -15.15 4.21
N LEU A 269 14.86 -14.87 3.36
CA LEU A 269 14.01 -15.90 2.74
C LEU A 269 14.81 -16.80 1.79
N GLN A 270 15.72 -16.26 0.98
CA GLN A 270 16.63 -17.04 0.13
C GLN A 270 17.52 -17.99 0.95
N LYS A 271 18.11 -17.50 2.05
CA LYS A 271 18.91 -18.36 2.95
C LYS A 271 18.08 -19.49 3.56
N GLN A 272 16.81 -19.21 3.91
CA GLN A 272 15.90 -20.24 4.40
C GLN A 272 15.57 -21.28 3.32
N LEU A 273 15.34 -20.84 2.08
CA LEU A 273 15.06 -21.72 0.94
C LEU A 273 16.22 -22.68 0.67
N ILE A 274 17.46 -22.17 0.60
CA ILE A 274 18.67 -22.99 0.41
C ILE A 274 18.83 -24.03 1.51
N LYS A 275 18.51 -23.66 2.77
CA LYS A 275 18.57 -24.59 3.90
C LYS A 275 17.53 -25.70 3.79
N ILE A 276 16.34 -25.39 3.27
CA ILE A 276 15.28 -26.37 3.02
C ILE A 276 15.68 -27.31 1.88
N GLU A 277 16.21 -26.78 0.77
CA GLU A 277 16.70 -27.58 -0.36
C GLU A 277 17.76 -28.60 0.07
N LYS A 278 18.74 -28.17 0.87
CA LYS A 278 19.78 -29.08 1.40
C LYS A 278 19.18 -30.21 2.25
N LYS A 279 18.20 -29.90 3.10
CA LYS A 279 17.51 -30.92 3.91
C LYS A 279 16.73 -31.91 3.05
N ILE A 280 16.08 -31.44 1.98
CA ILE A 280 15.38 -32.31 1.04
C ILE A 280 16.39 -33.28 0.39
N GLU A 281 17.58 -32.82 0.03
CA GLU A 281 18.59 -33.66 -0.61
C GLU A 281 19.21 -34.69 0.36
N GLU A 282 19.43 -34.31 1.61
CA GLU A 282 19.81 -35.24 2.69
C GLU A 282 18.75 -36.32 2.91
N LEU A 283 17.47 -35.93 2.94
CA LEU A 283 16.36 -36.88 3.07
C LEU A 283 16.26 -37.84 1.88
N LYS A 284 16.43 -37.36 0.66
CA LYS A 284 16.47 -38.22 -0.54
C LYS A 284 17.61 -39.23 -0.47
N THR A 285 18.80 -38.79 -0.07
CA THR A 285 19.98 -39.65 0.07
C THR A 285 19.76 -40.72 1.13
N ASN A 286 19.21 -40.35 2.28
CA ASN A 286 18.91 -41.29 3.36
C ASN A 286 17.82 -42.29 2.96
N THR A 287 16.80 -41.84 2.24
CA THR A 287 15.75 -42.72 1.70
C THR A 287 16.33 -43.70 0.69
N GLY A 288 17.24 -43.25 -0.19
CA GLY A 288 17.95 -44.11 -1.13
C GLY A 288 18.79 -45.19 -0.44
N LYS A 289 19.50 -44.84 0.64
CA LYS A 289 20.24 -45.83 1.45
C LYS A 289 19.32 -46.87 2.08
N TRP A 290 18.22 -46.42 2.68
CA TRP A 290 17.20 -47.32 3.26
C TRP A 290 16.62 -48.29 2.22
N LEU A 291 16.33 -47.82 1.01
CA LEU A 291 15.82 -48.66 -0.07
C LEU A 291 16.87 -49.70 -0.52
N MET A 292 18.15 -49.35 -0.55
CA MET A 292 19.24 -50.28 -0.87
C MET A 292 19.44 -51.34 0.21
N GLU A 293 19.36 -50.96 1.49
CA GLU A 293 19.44 -51.88 2.63
C GLU A 293 18.26 -52.86 2.62
N ILE A 294 17.03 -52.37 2.46
CA ILE A 294 15.83 -53.22 2.32
C ILE A 294 15.98 -54.15 1.10
N GLY A 295 16.42 -53.63 -0.05
CA GLY A 295 16.63 -54.43 -1.25
C GLY A 295 17.67 -55.55 -1.05
N THR A 296 18.75 -55.26 -0.33
CA THR A 296 19.80 -56.25 -0.01
C THR A 296 19.28 -57.34 0.92
N VAL A 297 18.49 -56.96 1.94
CA VAL A 297 17.84 -57.89 2.87
C VAL A 297 16.83 -58.76 2.13
N CYS A 298 15.97 -58.18 1.28
CA CYS A 298 15.01 -58.92 0.46
C CYS A 298 15.70 -59.89 -0.51
N TRP A 299 16.81 -59.46 -1.15
CA TRP A 299 17.59 -60.33 -2.03
C TRP A 299 18.21 -61.51 -1.27
N PHE A 300 18.75 -61.26 -0.07
CA PHE A 300 19.32 -62.30 0.79
C PHE A 300 18.26 -63.34 1.17
N PHE A 301 17.07 -62.90 1.61
CA PHE A 301 15.95 -63.81 1.92
C PHE A 301 15.48 -64.60 0.69
N TYR A 302 15.38 -63.96 -0.48
CA TYR A 302 15.03 -64.66 -1.73
C TYR A 302 16.08 -65.71 -2.13
N TYR A 303 17.37 -65.39 -1.99
CA TYR A 303 18.47 -66.32 -2.29
C TYR A 303 18.50 -67.51 -1.33
N CYS A 304 18.34 -67.28 -0.03
CA CYS A 304 18.22 -68.34 0.98
C CYS A 304 17.03 -69.27 0.67
N PHE A 305 15.83 -68.71 0.47
CA PHE A 305 14.62 -69.46 0.16
C PHE A 305 14.76 -70.29 -1.13
N ARG A 306 15.36 -69.72 -2.18
CA ARG A 306 15.56 -70.41 -3.47
C ARG A 306 16.54 -71.58 -3.38
N ASN A 307 17.59 -71.48 -2.56
CA ASN A 307 18.59 -72.53 -2.42
C ASN A 307 18.14 -73.66 -1.50
N GLU A 308 17.30 -73.36 -0.51
CA GLU A 308 16.68 -74.36 0.36
C GLU A 308 15.77 -75.33 -0.44
N HIS A 309 15.13 -74.85 -1.50
CA HIS A 309 14.35 -75.68 -2.43
C HIS A 309 15.17 -76.39 -3.53
N ARG A 310 16.49 -76.18 -3.62
CA ARG A 310 17.39 -76.89 -4.55
C ARG A 310 18.17 -78.04 -3.91
N ALA A 311 18.12 -78.18 -2.59
CA ALA A 311 18.60 -79.38 -1.92
C ALA A 311 17.65 -80.53 -2.25
N LYS A 312 18.02 -81.36 -3.23
CA LYS A 312 17.35 -82.64 -3.49
C LYS A 312 17.50 -83.53 -2.25
N PRO A 313 16.42 -84.16 -1.75
CA PRO A 313 16.57 -85.22 -0.77
C PRO A 313 17.42 -86.34 -1.38
N ILE A 314 18.44 -86.76 -0.63
CA ILE A 314 19.26 -87.95 -0.92
C ILE A 314 18.39 -89.19 -0.68
#